data_AF-A0A836RN26-F1
#
_entry.id   AF-A0A836RN26-F1
#
_cell.length_a   1.000
_cell.length_b   1.000
_cell.length_c   1.000
_cell.angle_alpha   90.00
_cell.angle_beta   90.00
_cell.angle_gamma   90.00
#
_symmetry.space_group_name_H-M   'P 1'
#
loop_
_entity.id
_entity.type
_entity.pdbx_description
1 polymer ?
#
loop_
_entity_poly.entity_id
_entity_poly.type
_entity_poly.pdbx_seq_one_letter_code
_entity_poly.pdbx_strand_id
1 'polypeptide(L)'
;MRLYRRRCRNGDAGRGDLPCVPLIGAVLLAALAAPTAWAQHPPPHRAGLIVVHGDGRVVTRCVPFDEETLTGADLLARSGLSVTFAAYGGLGQAVCAIDGEGCPAEDCFCRCKGASCAYWV
;
A
#
# COMPACT_ATOMS: atom_id res chain seq x y z
N MET A 1 19.03 -6.12 10.23
CA MET A 1 18.02 -6.28 9.16
C MET A 1 18.69 -6.87 7.92
N ARG A 2 18.45 -8.15 7.61
CA ARG A 2 18.95 -8.82 6.40
C ARG A 2 17.81 -8.86 5.38
N LEU A 3 17.95 -8.15 4.26
CA LEU A 3 17.03 -8.26 3.14
C LEU A 3 17.22 -9.62 2.47
N TYR A 4 16.25 -10.49 2.67
CA TYR A 4 16.29 -11.86 2.17
C TYR A 4 15.55 -11.93 0.83
N ARG A 5 16.26 -11.66 -0.28
CA ARG A 5 15.77 -11.99 -1.64
C ARG A 5 15.93 -13.49 -1.86
N ARG A 6 14.90 -14.29 -1.56
CA ARG A 6 14.80 -15.68 -2.04
C ARG A 6 14.38 -15.63 -3.52
N ARG A 7 15.31 -15.87 -4.44
CA ARG A 7 15.00 -16.14 -5.84
C ARG A 7 14.75 -17.65 -5.97
N CYS A 8 13.52 -18.05 -6.29
CA CYS A 8 13.21 -19.46 -6.59
C CYS A 8 13.96 -19.86 -7.87
N ARG A 9 14.90 -20.78 -7.73
CA ARG A 9 15.67 -21.40 -8.82
C ARG A 9 15.13 -22.81 -9.01
N ASN A 10 14.44 -23.07 -10.12
CA ASN A 10 14.15 -24.44 -10.55
C ASN A 10 15.11 -24.83 -11.68
N GLY A 11 15.70 -26.02 -11.52
CA GLY A 11 16.77 -26.56 -12.33
C GLY A 11 16.32 -27.34 -13.56
N ASP A 12 17.28 -27.44 -14.47
CA ASP A 12 17.75 -28.56 -15.29
C ASP A 12 16.80 -29.51 -16.04
N ALA A 13 16.97 -29.44 -17.36
CA ALA A 13 17.28 -30.52 -18.31
C ALA A 13 16.17 -31.47 -18.80
N GLY A 14 15.88 -31.34 -20.10
CA GLY A 14 15.36 -32.42 -20.96
C GLY A 14 15.95 -32.26 -22.36
N ARG A 15 16.92 -33.12 -22.70
CA ARG A 15 17.68 -33.13 -23.96
C ARG A 15 16.98 -34.06 -24.96
N GLY A 16 16.66 -33.55 -26.15
CA GLY A 16 16.15 -34.30 -27.29
C GLY A 16 16.62 -33.65 -28.58
N ASP A 17 17.49 -34.34 -29.30
CA ASP A 17 18.14 -33.90 -30.53
C ASP A 17 17.22 -34.02 -31.76
N LEU A 18 17.32 -33.08 -32.72
CA LEU A 18 17.25 -33.21 -34.20
C LEU A 18 16.77 -31.89 -34.88
N PRO A 19 17.13 -31.62 -36.15
CA PRO A 19 17.86 -30.42 -36.54
C PRO A 19 16.94 -29.25 -36.98
N CYS A 20 17.04 -28.14 -36.26
CA CYS A 20 16.52 -26.83 -36.65
C CYS A 20 17.57 -25.74 -36.39
N VAL A 21 18.84 -26.06 -36.65
CA VAL A 21 20.01 -25.26 -36.25
C VAL A 21 20.01 -23.82 -36.83
N PRO A 22 19.57 -23.53 -38.07
CA PRO A 22 19.60 -22.13 -38.54
C PRO A 22 18.43 -21.31 -37.98
N LEU A 23 17.28 -21.94 -37.70
CA LEU A 23 16.06 -21.26 -37.26
C LEU A 23 16.07 -20.97 -35.75
N ILE A 24 16.58 -21.93 -34.96
CA ILE A 24 16.76 -21.75 -33.51
C ILE A 24 17.84 -20.70 -33.23
N GLY A 25 18.93 -20.69 -34.02
CA GLY A 25 19.97 -19.67 -33.91
C GLY A 25 19.42 -18.26 -34.16
N ALA A 26 18.65 -18.07 -35.23
CA ALA A 26 18.04 -16.78 -35.54
C ALA A 26 17.03 -16.33 -34.47
N VAL A 27 16.22 -17.25 -33.92
CA VAL A 27 15.24 -16.94 -32.86
C VAL A 27 15.93 -16.62 -31.52
N LEU A 28 16.98 -17.35 -31.15
CA LEU A 28 17.78 -17.05 -29.94
C LEU A 28 18.47 -15.69 -30.07
N LEU A 29 19.10 -15.39 -31.21
CA LEU A 29 19.71 -14.08 -31.44
C LEU A 29 18.66 -12.95 -31.41
N ALA A 30 17.46 -13.16 -31.96
CA ALA A 30 16.37 -12.19 -31.88
C ALA A 30 15.85 -11.98 -30.45
N ALA A 31 15.79 -13.04 -29.63
CA ALA A 31 15.39 -12.95 -28.23
C ALA A 31 16.44 -12.27 -27.33
N LEU A 32 17.74 -12.42 -27.64
CA LEU A 32 18.83 -11.67 -26.98
C LEU A 32 18.91 -10.21 -27.43
N ALA A 33 18.47 -9.90 -28.66
CA ALA A 33 18.45 -8.55 -29.20
C ALA A 33 17.16 -7.77 -28.88
N ALA A 34 16.13 -8.44 -28.38
CA ALA A 34 14.92 -7.77 -27.92
C ALA A 34 15.29 -6.86 -26.73
N PRO A 35 15.06 -5.54 -26.81
CA PRO A 35 15.27 -4.68 -25.67
C PRO A 35 14.40 -5.21 -24.53
N THR A 36 15.03 -5.57 -23.41
CA THR A 36 14.34 -5.87 -22.14
C THR A 36 13.80 -4.58 -21.54
N ALA A 37 13.12 -3.76 -22.34
CA ALA A 37 12.32 -2.65 -21.90
C ALA A 37 10.98 -3.22 -21.43
N TRP A 38 11.02 -4.03 -20.38
CA TRP A 38 9.87 -4.08 -19.48
C TRP A 38 9.76 -2.67 -18.94
N ALA A 39 8.82 -1.90 -19.46
CA ALA A 39 8.40 -0.65 -18.83
C ALA A 39 8.01 -1.02 -17.39
N GLN A 40 8.95 -0.84 -16.46
CA GLN A 40 8.66 -0.95 -15.05
C GLN A 40 7.69 0.20 -14.82
N HIS A 41 6.42 -0.12 -14.55
CA HIS A 41 5.48 0.89 -14.09
C HIS A 41 6.19 1.65 -12.96
N PRO A 42 6.22 3.00 -12.98
CA PRO A 42 6.85 3.75 -11.90
C PRO A 42 6.38 3.18 -10.56
N PRO A 43 7.29 2.93 -9.60
CA PRO A 43 6.87 2.40 -8.33
C PRO A 43 5.83 3.35 -7.72
N PRO A 44 4.73 2.82 -7.15
CA PRO A 44 3.68 3.66 -6.59
C PRO A 44 4.26 4.61 -5.55
N HIS A 45 3.68 5.80 -5.44
CA HIS A 45 3.90 6.69 -4.31
C HIS A 45 3.56 5.96 -3.01
N ARG A 46 4.17 6.39 -1.90
CA ARG A 46 3.99 5.74 -0.59
C ARG A 46 3.84 6.78 0.50
N ALA A 47 2.91 6.50 1.41
CA ALA A 47 2.77 7.26 2.64
C ALA A 47 2.94 6.33 3.85
N GLY A 48 3.66 6.82 4.86
CA GLY A 48 3.75 6.18 6.16
C GLY A 48 2.63 6.68 7.06
N LEU A 49 1.86 5.74 7.64
CA LEU A 49 0.86 6.02 8.66
C LEU A 49 1.32 5.39 9.98
N ILE A 50 1.28 6.18 11.05
CA ILE A 50 1.55 5.74 12.42
C ILE A 50 0.33 6.10 13.26
N VAL A 51 -0.24 5.11 13.94
CA VAL A 51 -1.32 5.29 14.92
C VAL A 51 -0.79 4.83 16.28
N VAL A 52 -0.92 5.69 17.27
CA VAL A 52 -0.57 5.40 18.67
C VAL A 52 -1.87 5.32 19.46
N HIS A 53 -2.18 4.14 19.96
CA HIS A 53 -3.39 3.87 20.73
C HIS A 53 -3.25 4.32 22.18
N GLY A 54 -4.38 4.48 22.85
CA GLY A 54 -4.43 4.90 24.26
C GLY A 54 -3.75 3.92 25.22
N ASP A 55 -3.66 2.63 24.84
CA ASP A 55 -2.93 1.58 25.57
C ASP A 55 -1.42 1.57 25.30
N GLY A 56 -0.93 2.47 24.43
CA GLY A 56 0.47 2.56 24.01
C GLY A 56 0.84 1.66 22.83
N ARG A 57 -0.09 0.87 22.29
CA ARG A 57 0.14 0.07 21.07
C ARG A 57 0.40 1.01 19.89
N VAL A 58 1.42 0.68 19.08
CA VAL A 58 1.75 1.44 17.87
C VAL A 58 1.46 0.59 16.64
N VAL A 59 0.60 1.08 15.76
CA VAL A 59 0.28 0.46 14.48
C VAL A 59 0.90 1.27 13.36
N THR A 60 1.65 0.60 12.48
CA THR A 60 2.30 1.21 11.33
C THR A 60 1.76 0.62 10.02
N ARG A 61 1.55 1.48 9.02
CA ARG A 61 1.17 1.10 7.65
C ARG A 61 2.00 1.85 6.63
N CYS A 62 2.35 1.17 5.55
CA CYS A 62 2.89 1.79 4.35
C CYS A 62 1.83 1.68 3.26
N VAL A 63 1.17 2.80 2.96
CA VAL A 63 0.03 2.86 2.04
C VAL A 63 0.54 3.24 0.66
N PRO A 64 0.46 2.35 -0.35
CA PRO A 64 0.79 2.71 -1.72
C PRO A 64 -0.36 3.47 -2.39
N PHE A 65 -0.03 4.37 -3.32
CA PHE A 65 -0.99 5.08 -4.16
C PHE A 65 -0.34 5.45 -5.50
N ASP A 66 -1.14 5.52 -6.57
CA ASP A 66 -0.65 5.75 -7.94
C ASP A 66 -0.90 7.20 -8.39
N GLU A 67 -1.81 7.90 -7.72
CA GLU A 67 -2.16 9.29 -7.98
C GLU A 67 -1.05 10.25 -7.53
N GLU A 68 -0.98 11.46 -8.09
CA GLU A 68 0.03 12.45 -7.69
C GLU A 68 -0.10 12.87 -6.21
N THR A 69 -1.33 12.86 -5.69
CA THR A 69 -1.62 13.22 -4.30
C THR A 69 -2.67 12.28 -3.71
N LEU A 70 -2.57 12.06 -2.39
CA LEU A 70 -3.52 11.26 -1.63
C LEU A 70 -3.99 12.07 -0.42
N THR A 71 -5.31 12.19 -0.25
CA THR A 71 -5.87 12.91 0.90
C THR A 71 -5.67 12.11 2.19
N GLY A 72 -5.68 12.78 3.35
CA GLY A 72 -5.57 12.09 4.64
C GLY A 72 -6.71 11.11 4.92
N ALA A 73 -7.94 11.44 4.49
CA ALA A 73 -9.10 10.56 4.62
C ALA A 73 -8.96 9.31 3.74
N ASP A 74 -8.54 9.47 2.48
CA ASP A 74 -8.31 8.34 1.57
C ASP A 74 -7.14 7.46 2.05
N LEU A 75 -6.08 8.06 2.58
CA LEU A 75 -4.97 7.34 3.19
C LEU A 75 -5.44 6.45 4.34
N LEU A 76 -6.27 6.99 5.23
CA LEU A 76 -6.86 6.25 6.35
C LEU A 76 -7.81 5.16 5.84
N ALA A 77 -8.66 5.44 4.86
CA ALA A 77 -9.56 4.45 4.26
C ALA A 77 -8.81 3.30 3.57
N ARG A 78 -7.67 3.58 2.92
CA ARG A 78 -6.82 2.58 2.25
C ARG A 78 -5.83 1.89 3.18
N SER A 79 -5.71 2.32 4.44
CA SER A 79 -4.71 1.82 5.39
C SER A 79 -4.97 0.38 5.89
N GLY A 80 -6.20 -0.10 5.71
CA GLY A 80 -6.66 -1.37 6.28
C GLY A 80 -6.95 -1.33 7.78
N LEU A 81 -6.96 -0.14 8.39
CA LEU A 81 -7.47 0.07 9.76
C LEU A 81 -8.99 0.20 9.75
N SER A 82 -9.63 -0.10 10.88
CA SER A 82 -11.05 0.23 11.03
C SER A 82 -11.16 1.71 11.34
N VAL A 83 -11.74 2.50 10.44
CA VAL A 83 -11.85 3.95 10.62
C VAL A 83 -13.31 4.37 10.54
N THR A 84 -13.76 5.10 11.55
CA THR A 84 -15.09 5.71 11.57
C THR A 84 -14.97 7.16 11.16
N PHE A 85 -15.73 7.54 10.14
CA PHE A 85 -15.80 8.91 9.65
C PHE A 85 -17.19 9.49 9.85
N ALA A 86 -17.26 10.82 9.98
CA ALA A 86 -18.49 11.59 9.86
C ALA A 86 -18.30 12.73 8.86
N ALA A 87 -19.30 12.96 8.02
CA ALA A 87 -19.29 14.12 7.12
C ALA A 87 -19.58 15.40 7.90
N TYR A 88 -18.82 16.46 7.64
CA TYR A 88 -18.93 17.75 8.32
C TYR A 88 -19.17 18.89 7.33
N GLY A 89 -20.09 18.65 6.38
CA GLY A 89 -20.45 19.60 5.34
C GLY A 89 -19.25 20.08 4.53
N GLY A 90 -19.16 21.40 4.31
CA GLY A 90 -18.07 22.02 3.55
C GLY A 90 -16.68 21.94 4.20
N LEU A 91 -16.57 21.44 5.44
CA LEU A 91 -15.29 21.27 6.14
C LEU A 91 -14.63 19.91 5.83
N GLY A 92 -15.32 19.00 5.13
CA GLY A 92 -14.80 17.68 4.77
C GLY A 92 -15.25 16.58 5.73
N GLN A 93 -14.39 15.59 5.95
CA GLN A 93 -14.67 14.45 6.83
C GLN A 93 -13.93 14.59 8.15
N ALA A 94 -14.65 14.43 9.26
CA ALA A 94 -14.07 14.19 10.57
C ALA A 94 -13.75 12.71 10.72
N VAL A 95 -12.63 12.41 11.37
CA VAL A 95 -12.27 11.06 11.79
C VAL A 95 -12.71 10.94 13.26
N CYS A 96 -13.61 10.01 13.53
CA CYS A 96 -14.26 9.87 14.83
C CYS A 96 -13.64 8.77 15.68
N ALA A 97 -13.22 7.67 15.04
CA ALA A 97 -12.56 6.56 15.71
C ALA A 97 -11.60 5.81 14.78
N ILE A 98 -10.57 5.20 15.36
CA ILE A 98 -9.65 4.28 14.68
C ILE A 98 -9.50 3.02 15.54
N ASP A 99 -9.70 1.84 14.94
CA ASP A 99 -9.71 0.53 15.60
C ASP A 99 -10.61 0.47 16.86
N GLY A 100 -11.72 1.20 16.82
CA GLY A 100 -12.70 1.29 17.91
C GLY A 100 -12.34 2.28 19.02
N GLU A 101 -11.21 2.98 18.94
CA GLU A 101 -10.84 4.04 19.88
C GLU A 101 -11.29 5.40 19.34
N GLY A 102 -12.11 6.11 20.11
CA GLY A 102 -12.71 7.39 19.76
C GLY A 102 -14.22 7.46 20.04
N CYS A 103 -14.93 8.27 19.26
CA CYS A 103 -16.36 8.51 19.38
C CYS A 103 -17.15 7.88 18.21
N PRO A 104 -18.45 7.56 18.39
CA PRO A 104 -19.33 7.13 17.30
C PRO A 104 -19.53 8.25 16.27
N ALA A 105 -19.91 7.89 15.03
CA ALA A 105 -20.04 8.85 13.93
C ALA A 105 -21.12 9.91 14.19
N GLU A 106 -22.18 9.54 14.89
CA GLU A 106 -23.33 10.40 15.22
C GLU A 106 -22.96 11.50 16.25
N ASP A 107 -21.89 11.27 17.02
CA ASP A 107 -21.34 12.24 17.95
C ASP A 107 -19.80 12.24 17.91
N CYS A 108 -19.23 12.51 16.74
CA CYS A 108 -17.79 12.44 16.47
C CYS A 108 -16.90 13.21 17.47
N PHE A 109 -17.45 14.25 18.08
CA PHE A 109 -16.79 15.12 19.06
C PHE A 109 -17.37 14.94 20.46
N CYS A 110 -17.77 13.71 20.83
CA CYS A 110 -18.40 13.38 22.11
C CYS A 110 -17.59 13.81 23.35
N ARG A 111 -16.27 13.98 23.19
CA ARG A 111 -15.33 14.40 24.25
C ARG A 111 -14.85 15.85 24.10
N CYS A 112 -15.43 16.62 23.16
CA CYS A 112 -15.14 18.03 22.94
C CYS A 112 -16.44 18.86 22.93
N LYS A 113 -17.00 19.08 24.12
CA LYS A 113 -18.29 19.76 24.31
C LYS A 113 -18.21 21.07 25.10
N GLY A 114 -17.01 21.55 25.40
CA GLY A 114 -16.81 22.75 26.21
C GLY A 114 -15.34 23.04 26.46
N ALA A 115 -15.04 23.64 27.62
CA ALA A 115 -13.69 24.07 27.97
C ALA A 115 -12.66 22.92 28.03
N SER A 116 -13.07 21.74 28.51
CA SER A 116 -12.28 20.51 28.37
C SER A 116 -12.65 19.85 27.04
N CYS A 117 -11.67 19.73 26.14
CA CYS A 117 -11.86 19.18 24.81
C CYS A 117 -10.72 18.22 24.46
N ALA A 118 -11.10 16.99 24.10
CA ALA A 118 -10.18 16.00 23.56
C ALA A 118 -10.79 15.36 22.30
N TYR A 119 -10.07 15.44 21.20
CA TYR A 119 -10.53 14.98 19.88
C TYR A 119 -10.19 13.50 19.59
N TRP A 120 -9.20 12.94 20.29
CA TRP A 120 -8.60 11.63 20.01
C TRP A 120 -8.21 10.94 21.31
N VAL A 121 -9.10 10.11 21.83
CA VAL A 121 -9.05 9.56 23.18
C VAL A 121 -9.56 8.14 23.24
#